data_AF-A0A800IMG0-F1
#
_entry.id   AF-A0A800IMG0-F1
#
_cell.length_a   1.000
_cell.length_b   1.000
_cell.length_c   1.000
_cell.angle_alpha   90.00
_cell.angle_beta   90.00
_cell.angle_gamma   90.00
#
_symmetry.space_group_name_H-M   'P 1'
#
loop_
_entity.id
_entity.type
_entity.pdbx_description
1 polymer ?
#
loop_
_entity_poly.entity_id
_entity_poly.type
_entity_poly.pdbx_seq_one_letter_code
_entity_poly.pdbx_strand_id
1 'polypeptide(L)'
;MDAGVDRGNSESVSWWVGRRLDGDAMNDIERYEFDRQGYIIIEQMLNPPEVANLAAAVDNLETHALAHVNQPPRKKSAWGPEYHHNVDRGYYTQGSNEAGRTLMIEDFWNADARFDLLVNHARTMACIHAIVQDRPTVNNSELRIRYNGNQSGTHGGTRMAGRKYRYEFNQNGIDCMMVRMIYFVHDVTNEQGAFCVVPGTHK
;
A
#
# COMPACT_ATOMS: atom_id res chain seq x y z
N MET A 1 57.67 13.58 26.63
CA MET A 1 56.38 12.89 26.82
C MET A 1 55.33 13.88 26.42
N ASP A 2 54.90 13.80 25.16
CA ASP A 2 53.88 14.69 24.59
C ASP A 2 52.85 13.75 23.96
N ALA A 3 51.63 13.80 24.47
CA ALA A 3 50.58 12.83 24.20
C ALA A 3 49.87 13.19 22.89
N GLY A 4 49.85 12.22 21.97
CA GLY A 4 49.21 12.33 20.67
C GLY A 4 47.70 12.54 20.77
N VAL A 5 47.21 13.41 19.89
CA VAL A 5 45.80 13.58 19.57
C VAL A 5 45.41 12.47 18.61
N ASP A 6 44.61 11.52 19.08
CA ASP A 6 43.88 10.59 18.22
C ASP A 6 42.38 10.95 18.30
N ARG A 7 41.88 11.59 17.24
CA ARG A 7 40.45 11.90 17.10
C ARG A 7 39.81 10.68 16.44
N GLY A 8 39.21 9.84 17.28
CA GLY A 8 38.43 8.68 16.87
C GLY A 8 37.42 9.03 15.78
N ASN A 9 37.62 8.40 14.63
CA ASN A 9 36.66 8.35 13.53
C ASN A 9 35.49 7.48 13.99
N SER A 10 34.32 8.07 14.21
CA SER A 10 33.11 7.33 14.55
C SER A 10 32.67 6.50 13.35
N GLU A 11 32.97 5.21 13.37
CA GLU A 11 32.42 4.25 12.43
C GLU A 11 30.89 4.19 12.61
N SER A 12 30.18 4.70 11.60
CA SER A 12 28.76 4.46 11.45
C SER A 12 28.58 3.00 11.07
N VAL A 13 28.08 2.21 12.00
CA VAL A 13 27.83 0.79 11.79
C VAL A 13 26.57 0.66 10.93
N SER A 14 26.76 0.53 9.63
CA SER A 14 25.71 0.23 8.64
C SER A 14 25.45 -1.28 8.66
N TRP A 15 24.36 -1.71 9.29
CA TRP A 15 23.88 -3.09 9.28
C TRP A 15 22.71 -3.29 8.31
N TRP A 16 22.88 -3.01 7.02
CA TRP A 16 21.93 -3.51 6.00
C TRP A 16 22.67 -3.74 4.67
N VAL A 17 23.33 -4.89 4.55
CA VAL A 17 23.66 -5.44 3.23
C VAL A 17 22.61 -6.52 2.95
N GLY A 18 21.47 -6.08 2.46
CA GLY A 18 20.47 -6.96 1.83
C GLY A 18 21.08 -7.52 0.55
N ARG A 19 21.63 -8.73 0.65
CA ARG A 19 22.12 -9.50 -0.49
C ARG A 19 20.92 -9.76 -1.41
N ARG A 20 21.03 -9.40 -2.69
CA ARG A 20 20.11 -9.84 -3.74
C ARG A 20 20.07 -11.37 -3.70
N LEU A 21 18.97 -11.93 -3.21
CA LEU A 21 18.66 -13.35 -3.33
C LEU A 21 17.68 -13.48 -4.48
N ASP A 22 18.03 -14.33 -5.43
CA ASP A 22 17.23 -14.63 -6.59
C ASP A 22 15.83 -15.11 -6.19
N GLY A 23 14.79 -14.49 -6.77
CA GLY A 23 13.55 -15.13 -7.23
C GLY A 23 12.53 -15.62 -6.20
N ASP A 24 11.35 -14.99 -6.23
CA ASP A 24 10.02 -15.63 -6.12
C ASP A 24 9.36 -15.96 -4.79
N ALA A 25 9.97 -15.75 -3.62
CA ALA A 25 9.24 -15.87 -2.34
C ALA A 25 9.64 -14.83 -1.30
N MET A 26 8.73 -14.54 -0.37
CA MET A 26 9.04 -13.83 0.85
C MET A 26 10.07 -14.65 1.65
N ASN A 27 11.18 -14.05 2.07
CA ASN A 27 12.24 -14.74 2.79
C ASN A 27 11.87 -14.96 4.27
N ASP A 28 12.67 -15.74 5.00
CA ASP A 28 12.40 -16.05 6.42
C ASP A 28 12.36 -14.81 7.32
N ILE A 29 13.19 -13.81 7.04
CA ILE A 29 13.22 -12.56 7.80
C ILE A 29 11.96 -11.75 7.50
N GLU A 30 11.58 -11.61 6.24
CA GLU A 30 10.33 -10.93 5.85
C GLU A 30 9.10 -11.62 6.45
N ARG A 31 9.05 -12.96 6.45
CA ARG A 31 8.00 -13.75 7.13
C ARG A 31 7.97 -13.50 8.63
N TYR A 32 9.13 -13.58 9.29
CA TYR A 32 9.23 -13.35 10.72
C TYR A 32 8.81 -11.93 11.10
N GLU A 33 9.29 -10.92 10.36
CA GLU A 33 8.93 -9.53 10.62
C GLU A 33 7.44 -9.29 10.38
N PHE A 34 6.86 -9.88 9.33
CA PHE A 34 5.42 -9.79 9.10
C PHE A 34 4.61 -10.40 10.26
N ASP A 35 4.94 -11.59 10.76
CA ASP A 35 4.28 -12.16 11.96
C ASP A 35 4.53 -11.31 13.22
N ARG A 36 5.73 -10.74 13.38
CA ARG A 36 6.08 -9.97 14.57
C ARG A 36 5.29 -8.67 14.66
N GLN A 37 5.13 -7.94 13.56
CA GLN A 37 4.57 -6.58 13.58
C GLN A 37 3.30 -6.36 12.74
N GLY A 38 2.92 -7.31 11.88
CA GLY A 38 1.70 -7.25 11.06
C GLY A 38 1.84 -6.47 9.75
N TYR A 39 3.04 -6.01 9.42
CA TYR A 39 3.36 -5.35 8.15
C TYR A 39 4.86 -5.49 7.85
N ILE A 40 5.25 -5.31 6.60
CA ILE A 40 6.64 -5.15 6.18
C ILE A 40 6.74 -4.06 5.11
N ILE A 41 7.92 -3.47 4.98
CA ILE A 41 8.25 -2.56 3.89
C ILE A 41 9.13 -3.35 2.91
N ILE A 42 8.74 -3.37 1.64
CA ILE A 42 9.50 -4.03 0.58
C ILE A 42 10.02 -2.94 -0.34
N GLU A 43 11.31 -2.65 -0.23
CA GLU A 43 11.98 -1.69 -1.08
C GLU A 43 12.06 -2.22 -2.51
N GLN A 44 12.00 -1.32 -3.49
CA GLN A 44 12.14 -1.65 -4.90
C GLN A 44 11.16 -2.73 -5.39
N MET A 45 9.95 -2.78 -4.79
CA MET A 45 8.87 -3.66 -5.26
C MET A 45 8.53 -3.40 -6.73
N LEU A 46 8.58 -2.13 -7.15
CA LEU A 46 8.43 -1.71 -8.53
C LEU A 46 9.75 -1.13 -9.03
N ASN A 47 10.11 -1.40 -10.27
CA ASN A 47 11.27 -0.80 -10.90
C ASN A 47 10.99 0.65 -11.37
N PRO A 48 12.02 1.49 -11.63
CA PRO A 48 11.80 2.89 -11.97
C PRO A 48 10.90 3.12 -13.20
N PRO A 49 11.02 2.35 -14.31
CA PRO A 49 10.06 2.43 -15.42
C PRO A 49 8.61 2.14 -15.02
N GLU A 50 8.37 1.12 -14.19
CA GLU A 50 7.03 0.79 -13.68
C GLU A 50 6.46 1.91 -12.83
N VAL A 51 7.28 2.47 -11.93
CA VAL A 51 6.91 3.63 -11.10
C VAL A 51 6.52 4.82 -11.99
N ALA A 52 7.35 5.18 -12.97
CA ALA A 52 7.08 6.29 -13.87
C ALA A 52 5.79 6.08 -14.69
N ASN A 53 5.57 4.85 -15.18
CA ASN A 53 4.38 4.50 -15.94
C ASN A 53 3.09 4.59 -15.09
N LEU A 54 3.13 4.10 -13.85
CA LEU A 54 2.01 4.17 -12.92
C LEU A 54 1.77 5.60 -12.42
N ALA A 55 2.81 6.39 -12.13
CA ALA A 55 2.68 7.78 -11.74
C ALA A 55 1.96 8.60 -12.82
N ALA A 56 2.37 8.46 -14.08
CA ALA A 56 1.69 9.10 -15.21
C ALA A 56 0.23 8.62 -15.39
N ALA A 57 -0.09 7.38 -14.98
CA ALA A 57 -1.47 6.89 -14.99
C ALA A 57 -2.30 7.51 -13.85
N VAL A 58 -1.71 7.65 -12.67
CA VAL A 58 -2.30 8.32 -11.51
C VAL A 58 -2.60 9.79 -11.84
N ASP A 59 -1.65 10.55 -12.38
CA ASP A 59 -1.85 11.97 -12.71
C ASP A 59 -3.00 12.19 -13.71
N ASN A 60 -3.05 11.34 -14.75
CA ASN A 60 -4.12 11.37 -15.75
C ASN A 60 -5.48 11.03 -15.13
N LEU A 61 -5.52 10.03 -14.25
CA LEU A 61 -6.74 9.58 -13.60
C LEU A 61 -7.22 10.58 -12.54
N GLU A 62 -6.32 11.20 -11.78
CA GLU A 62 -6.63 12.29 -10.85
C GLU A 62 -7.32 13.44 -11.57
N THR A 63 -6.70 13.95 -12.63
CA THR A 63 -7.23 15.06 -13.44
C THR A 63 -8.64 14.73 -13.96
N HIS A 64 -8.80 13.52 -14.51
CA HIS A 64 -10.08 13.06 -15.02
C HIS A 64 -11.12 12.93 -13.90
N ALA A 65 -10.78 12.31 -12.78
CA ALA A 65 -11.70 12.10 -11.67
C ALA A 65 -12.15 13.42 -11.03
N LEU A 66 -11.26 14.38 -10.82
CA LEU A 66 -11.62 15.71 -10.29
C LEU A 66 -12.61 16.45 -11.17
N ALA A 67 -12.47 16.36 -12.50
CA ALA A 67 -13.42 16.98 -13.43
C ALA A 67 -14.84 16.37 -13.36
N HIS A 68 -14.96 15.14 -12.88
CA HIS A 68 -16.21 14.37 -12.88
C HIS A 68 -16.78 14.06 -11.49
N VAL A 69 -16.03 14.30 -10.41
CA VAL A 69 -16.36 13.83 -9.05
C VAL A 69 -17.74 14.25 -8.55
N ASN A 70 -18.28 15.36 -9.04
CA ASN A 70 -19.60 15.89 -8.65
C ASN A 70 -20.73 15.58 -9.65
N GLN A 71 -20.44 14.82 -10.71
CA GLN A 71 -21.40 14.50 -11.77
C GLN A 71 -22.25 13.26 -11.41
N PRO A 72 -23.46 13.11 -11.98
CA PRO A 72 -24.16 11.83 -11.98
C PRO A 72 -23.49 10.80 -12.92
N PRO A 73 -23.81 9.50 -12.81
CA PRO A 73 -24.63 8.88 -11.77
C PRO A 73 -23.91 8.83 -10.41
N ARG A 74 -24.70 8.89 -9.33
CA ARG A 74 -24.22 8.85 -7.95
C ARG A 74 -24.58 7.50 -7.32
N LYS A 75 -23.66 6.90 -6.58
CA LYS A 75 -23.83 5.63 -5.87
C LYS A 75 -23.48 5.79 -4.40
N LYS A 76 -24.46 5.56 -3.53
CA LYS A 76 -24.25 5.51 -2.08
C LYS A 76 -23.67 4.15 -1.70
N SER A 77 -22.50 4.15 -1.06
CA SER A 77 -21.90 2.94 -0.52
C SER A 77 -22.65 2.47 0.74
N ALA A 78 -22.53 1.19 1.05
CA ALA A 78 -23.13 0.61 2.26
C ALA A 78 -22.64 1.28 3.56
N TRP A 79 -21.45 1.91 3.51
CA TRP A 79 -20.78 2.51 4.67
C TRP A 79 -20.95 4.03 4.77
N GLY A 80 -21.78 4.63 3.91
CA GLY A 80 -22.17 6.04 3.99
C GLY A 80 -21.72 6.91 2.82
N PRO A 81 -20.44 6.90 2.42
CA PRO A 81 -19.96 7.78 1.36
C PRO A 81 -20.68 7.58 0.04
N GLU A 82 -20.83 8.67 -0.70
CA GLU A 82 -21.46 8.69 -2.01
C GLU A 82 -20.43 9.02 -3.09
N TYR A 83 -20.41 8.21 -4.13
CA TYR A 83 -19.43 8.26 -5.21
C TYR A 83 -20.10 8.67 -6.53
N HIS A 84 -19.38 9.40 -7.37
CA HIS A 84 -19.64 9.43 -8.80
C HIS A 84 -19.20 8.10 -9.39
N HIS A 85 -20.04 7.48 -10.23
CA HIS A 85 -19.67 6.32 -11.03
C HIS A 85 -19.39 6.77 -12.47
N ASN A 86 -18.13 6.68 -12.88
CA ASN A 86 -17.75 6.96 -14.26
C ASN A 86 -17.97 5.69 -15.08
N VAL A 87 -19.09 5.62 -15.82
CA VAL A 87 -19.47 4.42 -16.58
C VAL A 87 -18.46 4.11 -17.68
N ASP A 88 -17.91 5.13 -18.34
CA ASP A 88 -17.03 4.98 -19.49
C ASP A 88 -15.68 4.36 -19.11
N ARG A 89 -15.14 4.70 -17.94
CA ARG A 89 -13.86 4.18 -17.41
C ARG A 89 -14.02 3.18 -16.27
N GLY A 90 -15.25 2.86 -15.87
CA GLY A 90 -15.56 1.81 -14.90
C GLY A 90 -15.04 2.04 -13.46
N TYR A 91 -14.78 3.29 -13.06
CA TYR A 91 -14.31 3.62 -11.71
C TYR A 91 -15.34 4.40 -10.89
N TYR A 92 -15.17 4.40 -9.56
CA TYR A 92 -15.98 5.20 -8.63
C TYR A 92 -15.10 6.24 -7.94
N THR A 93 -15.58 7.48 -7.79
CA THR A 93 -14.79 8.53 -7.12
C THR A 93 -15.59 9.42 -6.20
N GLN A 94 -14.95 9.89 -5.13
CA GLN A 94 -15.46 10.91 -4.22
C GLN A 94 -14.31 11.77 -3.68
N GLY A 95 -14.67 12.88 -3.04
CA GLY A 95 -13.71 13.77 -2.39
C GLY A 95 -13.37 14.98 -3.25
N SER A 96 -12.22 15.59 -2.98
CA SER A 96 -11.76 16.80 -3.67
C SER A 96 -10.25 16.99 -3.50
N ASN A 97 -9.71 17.98 -4.22
CA ASN A 97 -8.32 18.43 -4.15
C ASN A 97 -8.07 19.60 -3.20
N GLU A 98 -9.03 19.91 -2.32
CA GLU A 98 -8.85 20.95 -1.31
C GLU A 98 -7.83 20.52 -0.24
N ALA A 99 -7.16 21.50 0.38
CA ALA A 99 -6.30 21.24 1.52
C ALA A 99 -7.05 20.46 2.61
N GLY A 100 -6.39 19.45 3.17
CA GLY A 100 -6.99 18.57 4.17
C GLY A 100 -7.87 17.45 3.60
N ARG A 101 -8.09 17.38 2.28
CA ARG A 101 -8.98 16.39 1.66
C ARG A 101 -8.22 15.24 1.01
N THR A 102 -8.98 14.26 0.56
CA THR A 102 -8.52 13.09 -0.17
C THR A 102 -9.42 12.92 -1.38
N LEU A 103 -8.83 12.66 -2.54
CA LEU A 103 -9.55 12.11 -3.67
C LEU A 103 -9.44 10.59 -3.59
N MET A 104 -10.59 9.92 -3.50
CA MET A 104 -10.69 8.47 -3.52
C MET A 104 -11.11 8.02 -4.91
N ILE A 105 -10.43 7.03 -5.48
CA ILE A 105 -10.81 6.41 -6.75
C ILE A 105 -10.79 4.88 -6.55
N GLU A 106 -11.97 4.27 -6.53
CA GLU A 106 -12.15 2.81 -6.43
C GLU A 106 -12.30 2.19 -7.81
N ASP A 107 -11.92 0.92 -7.92
CA ASP A 107 -11.91 0.16 -9.17
C ASP A 107 -11.01 0.80 -10.25
N PHE A 108 -9.92 1.46 -9.82
CA PHE A 108 -9.05 2.26 -10.69
C PHE A 108 -8.35 1.44 -11.79
N TRP A 109 -8.24 0.12 -11.61
CA TRP A 109 -7.71 -0.78 -12.64
C TRP A 109 -8.52 -0.75 -13.93
N ASN A 110 -9.83 -0.51 -13.85
CA ASN A 110 -10.68 -0.42 -15.04
C ASN A 110 -10.40 0.85 -15.87
N ALA A 111 -9.78 1.87 -15.26
CA ALA A 111 -9.68 3.19 -15.87
C ALA A 111 -8.51 3.32 -16.85
N ASP A 112 -7.47 2.48 -16.72
CA ASP A 112 -6.27 2.50 -17.56
C ASP A 112 -5.51 1.16 -17.49
N ALA A 113 -5.23 0.55 -18.63
CA ALA A 113 -4.55 -0.75 -18.72
C ALA A 113 -3.13 -0.75 -18.13
N ARG A 114 -2.51 0.42 -17.93
CA ARG A 114 -1.21 0.52 -17.24
C ARG A 114 -1.28 -0.02 -15.80
N PHE A 115 -2.45 -0.02 -15.18
CA PHE A 115 -2.64 -0.57 -13.84
C PHE A 115 -2.69 -2.10 -13.80
N ASP A 116 -2.88 -2.77 -14.94
CA ASP A 116 -2.90 -4.25 -15.02
C ASP A 116 -1.61 -4.88 -14.51
N LEU A 117 -0.50 -4.13 -14.60
CA LEU A 117 0.78 -4.48 -13.98
C LEU A 117 0.63 -4.94 -12.52
N LEU A 118 -0.24 -4.28 -11.74
CA LEU A 118 -0.41 -4.54 -10.32
C LEU A 118 -1.21 -5.81 -10.01
N VAL A 119 -2.05 -6.27 -10.94
CA VAL A 119 -3.01 -7.37 -10.71
C VAL A 119 -2.30 -8.71 -10.53
N ASN A 120 -1.25 -8.94 -11.31
CA ASN A 120 -0.46 -10.19 -11.29
C ASN A 120 1.05 -9.92 -11.20
N HIS A 121 1.43 -8.85 -10.50
CA HIS A 121 2.84 -8.54 -10.28
C HIS A 121 3.52 -9.70 -9.54
N ALA A 122 4.58 -10.27 -10.14
CA ALA A 122 5.14 -11.55 -9.68
C ALA A 122 5.58 -11.52 -8.22
N ARG A 123 6.33 -10.49 -7.80
CA ARG A 123 6.79 -10.34 -6.41
C ARG A 123 5.64 -10.10 -5.44
N THR A 124 4.59 -9.42 -5.87
CA THR A 124 3.38 -9.21 -5.07
C THR A 124 2.67 -10.53 -4.82
N MET A 125 2.47 -11.33 -5.87
CA MET A 125 1.83 -12.64 -5.76
C MET A 125 2.66 -13.60 -4.91
N ALA A 126 4.00 -13.55 -5.02
CA ALA A 126 4.89 -14.28 -4.13
C ALA A 126 4.69 -13.94 -2.65
N CYS A 127 4.54 -12.65 -2.31
CA CYS A 127 4.24 -12.23 -0.95
C CYS A 127 2.85 -12.72 -0.50
N ILE A 128 1.82 -12.58 -1.36
CA ILE A 128 0.45 -13.03 -1.04
C ILE A 128 0.42 -14.53 -0.78
N HIS A 129 1.01 -15.34 -1.65
CA HIS A 129 1.03 -16.80 -1.50
C HIS A 129 1.84 -17.28 -0.29
N ALA A 130 2.72 -16.45 0.26
CA ALA A 130 3.47 -16.78 1.48
C ALA A 130 2.65 -16.60 2.77
N ILE A 131 1.52 -15.88 2.73
CA ILE A 131 0.73 -15.52 3.93
C ILE A 131 -0.77 -15.76 3.78
N VAL A 132 -1.27 -16.10 2.60
CA VAL A 132 -2.66 -16.51 2.33
C VAL A 132 -2.63 -17.96 1.87
N GLN A 133 -3.23 -18.87 2.64
CA GLN A 133 -3.20 -20.30 2.32
C GLN A 133 -4.26 -20.70 1.28
N ASP A 134 -5.40 -19.99 1.26
CA ASP A 134 -6.47 -20.19 0.27
C ASP A 134 -6.16 -19.51 -1.08
N ARG A 135 -7.00 -19.76 -2.09
CA ARG A 135 -6.91 -19.05 -3.38
C ARG A 135 -7.23 -17.56 -3.18
N PRO A 136 -6.27 -16.64 -3.44
CA PRO A 136 -6.52 -15.21 -3.26
C PRO A 136 -7.49 -14.68 -4.31
N THR A 137 -8.31 -13.72 -3.89
CA THR A 137 -9.19 -12.92 -4.76
C THR A 137 -9.04 -11.45 -4.42
N VAL A 138 -9.29 -10.60 -5.41
CA VAL A 138 -9.29 -9.15 -5.20
C VAL A 138 -10.57 -8.78 -4.45
N ASN A 139 -10.42 -8.18 -3.28
CA ASN A 139 -11.53 -7.60 -2.54
C ASN A 139 -11.92 -6.22 -3.11
N ASN A 140 -10.93 -5.35 -3.32
CA ASN A 140 -11.10 -4.05 -3.95
C ASN A 140 -9.75 -3.46 -4.38
N SER A 141 -9.79 -2.49 -5.30
CA SER A 141 -8.64 -1.64 -5.65
C SER A 141 -8.98 -0.18 -5.33
N GLU A 142 -8.07 0.50 -4.64
CA GLU A 142 -8.24 1.88 -4.19
C GLU A 142 -7.00 2.70 -4.55
N LEU A 143 -7.19 3.81 -5.25
CA LEU A 143 -6.22 4.89 -5.37
C LEU A 143 -6.61 6.00 -4.40
N ARG A 144 -5.68 6.35 -3.50
CA ARG A 144 -5.86 7.38 -2.47
C ARG A 144 -4.88 8.52 -2.69
N ILE A 145 -5.38 9.65 -3.17
CA ILE A 145 -4.57 10.86 -3.35
C ILE A 145 -4.86 11.80 -2.19
N ARG A 146 -3.85 12.04 -1.36
CA ARG A 146 -3.99 12.83 -0.13
C ARG A 146 -3.38 14.20 -0.34
N TYR A 147 -4.17 15.25 -0.14
CA TYR A 147 -3.71 16.63 -0.28
C TYR A 147 -3.17 17.16 1.05
N ASN A 148 -2.29 18.16 0.98
CA ASN A 148 -1.59 18.72 2.14
C ASN A 148 -2.56 19.09 3.28
N GLY A 149 -2.16 18.76 4.52
CA GLY A 149 -2.98 18.95 5.72
C GLY A 149 -4.02 17.85 5.95
N ASN A 150 -4.05 16.78 5.14
CA ASN A 150 -4.96 15.66 5.36
C ASN A 150 -4.57 14.82 6.57
N GLN A 151 -5.57 14.35 7.29
CA GLN A 151 -5.43 13.41 8.40
C GLN A 151 -6.51 12.33 8.32
N SER A 152 -6.22 11.16 8.88
CA SER A 152 -7.15 10.05 8.95
C SER A 152 -7.11 9.43 10.34
N GLY A 153 -8.28 9.06 10.86
CA GLY A 153 -8.35 8.29 12.10
C GLY A 153 -7.71 6.91 11.95
N THR A 154 -7.13 6.42 13.03
CA THR A 154 -6.62 5.04 13.12
C THR A 154 -7.79 4.07 12.96
N HIS A 155 -7.62 3.08 12.09
CA HIS A 155 -8.53 1.96 11.94
C HIS A 155 -7.73 0.67 11.79
N GLY A 156 -8.34 -0.46 12.15
CA GLY A 156 -7.69 -1.75 12.11
C GLY A 156 -8.71 -2.86 11.94
N GLY A 157 -8.24 -3.97 11.41
CA GLY A 157 -9.01 -5.21 11.33
C GLY A 157 -8.77 -6.03 12.58
N THR A 158 -9.53 -5.81 13.65
CA THR A 158 -9.41 -6.61 14.87
C THR A 158 -10.14 -7.95 14.71
N ARG A 159 -9.84 -8.94 15.56
CA ARG A 159 -10.62 -10.20 15.63
C ARG A 159 -12.14 -9.97 15.80
N MET A 160 -12.52 -8.86 16.42
CA MET A 160 -13.93 -8.45 16.57
C MET A 160 -14.53 -7.86 15.29
N ALA A 161 -13.72 -7.38 14.34
CA ALA A 161 -14.13 -6.85 13.05
C ALA A 161 -14.57 -7.96 12.05
N GLY A 162 -14.63 -9.21 12.52
CA GLY A 162 -15.15 -10.36 11.80
C GLY A 162 -14.07 -11.13 11.03
N ARG A 163 -14.50 -12.22 10.38
CA ARG A 163 -13.62 -13.14 9.66
C ARG A 163 -12.78 -12.47 8.57
N LYS A 164 -13.22 -11.33 8.03
CA LYS A 164 -12.56 -10.58 6.95
C LYS A 164 -11.11 -10.19 7.29
N TYR A 165 -10.82 -9.90 8.55
CA TYR A 165 -9.51 -9.40 9.00
C TYR A 165 -8.72 -10.43 9.81
N ARG A 166 -9.05 -11.70 9.65
CA ARG A 166 -8.42 -12.78 10.40
C ARG A 166 -6.93 -12.89 10.06
N TYR A 167 -6.13 -12.98 11.12
CA TYR A 167 -4.77 -13.49 11.12
C TYR A 167 -4.72 -14.77 11.96
N GLU A 168 -4.14 -15.84 11.44
CA GLU A 168 -3.85 -17.07 12.17
C GLU A 168 -2.42 -17.54 11.88
N PHE A 169 -1.83 -18.24 12.85
CA PHE A 169 -0.58 -18.98 12.67
C PHE A 169 -0.84 -20.44 13.01
N ASN A 170 -0.66 -21.33 12.03
CA ASN A 170 -0.96 -22.76 12.15
C ASN A 170 0.28 -23.61 11.77
N GLN A 171 0.10 -24.93 11.68
CA GLN A 171 1.18 -25.87 11.33
C GLN A 171 1.79 -25.65 9.93
N ASN A 172 1.09 -24.94 9.04
CA ASN A 172 1.54 -24.56 7.70
C ASN A 172 2.07 -23.11 7.65
N GLY A 173 2.17 -22.41 8.79
CA GLY A 173 2.61 -21.03 8.90
C GLY A 173 1.46 -20.02 8.96
N ILE A 174 1.69 -18.84 8.39
CA ILE A 174 0.76 -17.70 8.42
C ILE A 174 -0.45 -17.99 7.54
N ASP A 175 -1.65 -17.62 8.01
CA ASP A 175 -2.88 -17.60 7.23
C ASP A 175 -3.70 -16.33 7.48
N CYS A 176 -3.62 -15.40 6.55
CA CYS A 176 -4.39 -14.17 6.49
C CYS A 176 -5.63 -14.35 5.61
N MET A 177 -6.80 -13.93 6.09
CA MET A 177 -7.99 -13.83 5.22
C MET A 177 -7.90 -12.65 4.24
N MET A 178 -7.20 -11.58 4.62
CA MET A 178 -7.03 -10.37 3.82
C MET A 178 -5.67 -9.73 4.06
N VAL A 179 -5.05 -9.29 2.97
CA VAL A 179 -3.81 -8.53 2.98
C VAL A 179 -4.00 -7.31 2.09
N ARG A 180 -3.43 -6.16 2.50
CA ARG A 180 -3.43 -4.93 1.69
C ARG A 180 -2.01 -4.68 1.18
N MET A 181 -1.88 -4.58 -0.15
CA MET A 181 -0.65 -4.15 -0.80
C MET A 181 -0.76 -2.65 -1.07
N ILE A 182 0.20 -1.88 -0.56
CA ILE A 182 0.25 -0.42 -0.74
C ILE A 182 1.50 -0.09 -1.55
N TYR A 183 1.30 0.53 -2.72
CA TYR A 183 2.39 0.97 -3.59
C TYR A 183 2.47 2.49 -3.53
N PHE A 184 3.69 3.00 -3.37
CA PHE A 184 3.99 4.41 -3.53
C PHE A 184 4.60 4.61 -4.92
N VAL A 185 4.02 5.52 -5.70
CA VAL A 185 4.49 5.86 -7.07
C VAL A 185 5.27 7.19 -7.10
N HIS A 186 5.47 7.78 -5.92
CA HIS A 186 6.34 8.92 -5.67
C HIS A 186 6.82 8.82 -4.21
N ASP A 187 7.85 9.58 -3.88
CA ASP A 187 8.37 9.62 -2.52
C ASP A 187 7.34 10.23 -1.56
N VAL A 188 7.26 9.65 -0.35
CA VAL A 188 6.41 10.14 0.74
C VAL A 188 7.24 10.22 2.01
N THR A 189 7.65 11.43 2.38
CA THR A 189 8.29 11.70 3.67
C THR A 189 7.26 11.76 4.80
N ASN A 190 7.74 11.81 6.05
CA ASN A 190 6.87 11.97 7.22
C ASN A 190 6.04 13.27 7.12
N GLU A 191 6.64 14.34 6.62
CA GLU A 191 6.01 15.66 6.45
C GLU A 191 4.96 15.66 5.33
N GLN A 192 5.06 14.72 4.39
CA GLN A 192 4.10 14.52 3.30
C GLN A 192 2.95 13.57 3.68
N GLY A 193 2.86 13.17 4.96
CA GLY A 193 1.76 12.35 5.46
C GLY A 193 1.94 10.86 5.21
N ALA A 194 3.14 10.35 5.55
CA ALA A 194 3.50 8.93 5.49
C ALA A 194 2.44 8.00 6.11
N PHE A 195 2.40 6.78 5.61
CA PHE A 195 1.50 5.75 6.13
C PHE A 195 1.94 5.34 7.54
N CYS A 196 1.07 5.59 8.52
CA CYS A 196 1.31 5.24 9.91
C CYS A 196 0.67 3.91 10.27
N VAL A 197 1.41 3.08 11.00
CA VAL A 197 0.98 1.76 11.48
C VAL A 197 1.33 1.61 12.94
N VAL A 198 0.55 0.79 13.65
CA VAL A 198 0.85 0.41 15.04
C VAL A 198 1.33 -1.05 15.03
N PRO A 199 2.62 -1.31 15.23
CA PRO A 199 3.19 -2.66 15.23
C PRO A 199 2.44 -3.63 16.16
N GLY A 200 2.21 -4.84 15.69
CA GLY A 200 1.66 -5.95 16.48
C GLY A 200 0.14 -5.97 16.64
N THR A 201 -0.57 -4.94 16.18
CA THR A 201 -2.04 -4.79 16.38
C THR A 201 -2.93 -5.71 15.52
N HIS A 202 -2.31 -6.59 14.73
CA HIS A 202 -3.00 -7.64 13.97
C HIS A 202 -3.36 -8.87 14.83
N LYS A 203 -2.78 -8.97 16.04
CA LYS A 203 -3.06 -9.99 17.06
C LYS A 203 -4.05 -9.44 18.08
#